data_AF-A0A7S0M9F7-F1
#
_entry.id   AF-A0A7S0M9F7-F1
#
_cell.length_a   1.000
_cell.length_b   1.000
_cell.length_c   1.000
_cell.angle_alpha   90.00
_cell.angle_beta   90.00
_cell.angle_gamma   90.00
#
_symmetry.space_group_name_H-M   'P 1'
#
loop_
_entity.id
_entity.type
_entity.pdbx_description
1 polymer ?
#
loop_
_entity_poly.entity_id
_entity_poly.type
_entity_poly.pdbx_seq_one_letter_code
_entity_poly.pdbx_strand_id
1 'polypeptide(L)'
;KMNPFGSCSRPVAAVVEFFASFERANPKRAQRALWGGKNINYGNSVSFSNSKTRRTWKPNVQTKKLYSEIFDACLRLRVTTSVLRTIDKYGGLDNYLIKTPDAKLESELGSRLKLQLLEHQKRILTGQPLPPLPKEAL
;
A
#
# COMPACT_ATOMS: atom_id res chain seq x y z
N LYS A 1 -40.86 -36.00 23.24
CA LYS A 1 -39.74 -35.89 22.26
C LYS A 1 -39.89 -34.54 21.56
N MET A 2 -39.12 -33.53 21.99
CA MET A 2 -39.14 -32.18 21.43
C MET A 2 -38.12 -32.08 20.29
N ASN A 3 -38.54 -31.52 19.15
CA ASN A 3 -37.68 -31.22 18.02
C ASN A 3 -36.88 -29.94 18.30
N PRO A 4 -35.55 -29.92 18.16
CA PRO A 4 -34.74 -28.74 18.43
C PRO A 4 -34.25 -28.11 17.13
N PHE A 5 -35.14 -27.54 16.32
CA PHE A 5 -34.74 -26.67 15.22
C PHE A 5 -35.61 -25.42 15.23
N GLY A 6 -35.31 -24.54 16.19
CA GLY A 6 -35.70 -23.14 16.10
C GLY A 6 -34.98 -22.51 14.90
N SER A 7 -35.76 -21.99 13.97
CA SER A 7 -35.30 -21.20 12.84
C SER A 7 -34.64 -19.91 13.34
N CYS A 8 -33.32 -19.91 13.48
CA CYS A 8 -32.55 -18.67 13.63
C CYS A 8 -32.56 -17.92 12.29
N SER A 9 -33.50 -16.99 12.13
CA SER A 9 -33.33 -15.88 11.18
C SER A 9 -32.11 -15.08 11.60
N ARG A 10 -30.97 -15.30 10.93
CA ARG A 10 -29.80 -14.45 11.10
C ARG A 10 -30.17 -13.02 10.64
N PRO A 11 -29.96 -11.98 11.45
CA PRO A 11 -30.20 -10.62 11.02
C PRO A 11 -29.25 -10.25 9.87
N VAL A 12 -29.79 -9.58 8.85
CA VAL A 12 -29.11 -9.13 7.62
C VAL A 12 -27.92 -8.16 7.91
N ALA A 13 -27.78 -7.70 9.15
CA ALA A 13 -26.69 -6.83 9.60
C ALA A 13 -25.30 -7.50 9.65
N ALA A 14 -25.21 -8.84 9.58
CA ALA A 14 -23.94 -9.57 9.67
C ALA A 14 -23.20 -9.76 8.32
N VAL A 15 -23.51 -8.97 7.28
CA VAL A 15 -22.78 -8.99 6.00
C VAL A 15 -21.61 -7.98 5.99
N VAL A 16 -21.56 -7.05 6.95
CA VAL A 16 -20.50 -6.01 7.00
C VAL A 16 -19.31 -6.40 7.89
N GLU A 17 -19.41 -7.48 8.69
CA GLU A 17 -18.33 -7.95 9.58
C GLU A 17 -17.74 -9.32 9.17
N PHE A 18 -17.47 -9.54 7.89
CA PHE A 18 -16.87 -10.81 7.41
C PHE A 18 -15.58 -10.66 6.60
N PHE A 19 -14.93 -9.50 6.58
CA PHE A 19 -13.64 -9.31 5.88
C PHE A 19 -12.56 -8.60 6.70
N ALA A 20 -12.63 -8.61 8.03
CA ALA A 20 -11.46 -8.29 8.86
C ALA A 20 -10.60 -9.55 9.08
N SER A 21 -10.27 -10.27 8.01
CA SER A 21 -9.36 -11.42 8.07
C SER A 21 -7.92 -10.94 7.97
N PHE A 22 -7.29 -10.74 9.13
CA PHE A 22 -5.84 -10.77 9.31
C PHE A 22 -5.06 -9.82 8.39
N GLU A 23 -5.22 -8.52 8.59
CA GLU A 23 -4.22 -7.56 8.13
C GLU A 23 -2.91 -7.84 8.88
N ARG A 24 -2.00 -8.56 8.23
CA ARG A 24 -0.65 -8.77 8.73
C ARG A 24 -0.05 -7.39 9.00
N ALA A 25 0.34 -7.14 10.25
CA ALA A 25 0.98 -5.89 10.63
C ALA A 25 2.18 -5.62 9.71
N ASN A 26 2.04 -4.64 8.84
CA ASN A 26 3.05 -4.31 7.85
C ASN A 26 4.28 -3.72 8.57
N PRO A 27 5.52 -4.23 8.36
CA PRO A 27 6.69 -3.69 9.02
C PRO A 27 6.82 -2.17 8.86
N LYS A 28 7.28 -1.48 9.91
CA LYS A 28 7.54 -0.02 9.90
C LYS A 28 8.38 0.45 8.69
N ARG A 29 9.25 -0.42 8.16
CA ARG A 29 10.05 -0.16 6.95
C ARG A 29 9.19 0.00 5.69
N ALA A 30 8.13 -0.79 5.57
CA ALA A 30 7.21 -0.75 4.44
C ALA A 30 6.30 0.47 4.51
N GLN A 31 5.87 0.87 5.71
CA GLN A 31 5.03 2.07 5.90
C GLN A 31 5.71 3.34 5.38
N ARG A 32 7.04 3.41 5.46
CA ARG A 32 7.87 4.51 4.94
C ARG A 32 8.29 4.35 3.48
N ALA A 33 7.74 3.38 2.76
CA ALA A 33 8.16 2.99 1.42
C ALA A 33 6.94 2.60 0.54
N LEU A 34 7.19 2.37 -0.75
CA LEU A 34 6.17 1.87 -1.68
C LEU A 34 6.44 0.39 -1.98
N TRP A 35 5.74 -0.50 -1.26
CA TRP A 35 5.90 -1.96 -1.39
C TRP A 35 4.81 -2.61 -2.26
N GLY A 36 3.64 -1.98 -2.39
CA GLY A 36 2.57 -2.44 -3.28
C GLY A 36 2.00 -3.80 -2.88
N GLY A 37 1.73 -3.99 -1.58
CA GLY A 37 1.22 -5.23 -0.99
C GLY A 37 2.27 -6.34 -0.80
N LYS A 38 3.52 -6.11 -1.20
CA LYS A 38 4.62 -7.03 -0.87
C LYS A 38 4.98 -6.88 0.60
N ASN A 39 5.35 -8.00 1.23
CA ASN A 39 5.76 -8.06 2.62
C ASN A 39 7.01 -8.95 2.79
N ILE A 40 7.57 -8.95 4.00
CA ILE A 40 8.63 -9.90 4.35
C ILE A 40 7.98 -11.26 4.55
N ASN A 41 8.47 -12.28 3.84
CA ASN A 41 8.00 -13.65 4.00
C ASN A 41 8.94 -14.40 4.94
N TYR A 42 8.36 -15.20 5.84
CA TYR A 42 9.08 -16.05 6.79
C TYR A 42 8.77 -17.51 6.49
N GLY A 43 9.78 -18.38 6.56
CA GLY A 43 9.59 -19.81 6.35
C GLY A 43 10.85 -20.60 6.67
N ASN A 44 10.98 -21.77 6.07
CA ASN A 44 12.07 -22.69 6.33
C ASN A 44 12.78 -23.06 5.02
N SER A 45 14.10 -23.23 5.07
CA SER A 45 14.85 -24.05 4.12
C SER A 45 14.76 -25.50 4.56
N VAL A 46 14.45 -26.42 3.65
CA VAL A 46 14.30 -27.85 3.96
C VAL A 46 15.35 -28.62 3.16
N SER A 47 16.14 -29.45 3.83
CA SER A 47 17.10 -30.35 3.17
C SER A 47 16.41 -31.60 2.62
N PHE A 48 17.13 -32.38 1.81
CA PHE A 48 16.69 -33.70 1.35
C PHE A 48 16.33 -34.64 2.51
N SER A 49 17.07 -34.54 3.63
CA SER A 49 16.80 -35.27 4.89
C SER A 49 15.68 -34.64 5.75
N ASN A 50 14.90 -33.70 5.22
CA ASN A 50 13.83 -32.97 5.90
C ASN A 50 14.27 -32.14 7.12
N SER A 51 15.56 -31.82 7.26
CA SER A 51 16.05 -30.89 8.27
C SER A 51 15.60 -29.46 7.92
N LYS A 52 14.95 -28.77 8.86
CA LYS A 52 14.35 -27.44 8.65
C LYS A 52 15.17 -26.35 9.32
N THR A 53 15.58 -25.34 8.56
CA THR A 53 16.29 -24.15 9.06
C THR A 53 15.47 -22.90 8.78
N ARG A 54 15.30 -22.00 9.76
CA ARG A 54 14.54 -20.75 9.59
C ARG A 54 15.20 -19.86 8.53
N ARG A 55 14.40 -19.31 7.61
CA ARG A 55 14.83 -18.36 6.58
C ARG A 55 13.83 -17.22 6.42
N THR A 56 14.33 -16.06 6.02
CA THR A 56 13.55 -14.85 5.75
C THR A 56 13.79 -14.38 4.31
N TRP A 57 12.72 -14.12 3.56
CA TRP A 57 12.78 -13.55 2.21
C TRP A 57 12.35 -12.09 2.24
N LYS A 58 13.29 -11.20 1.93
CA LYS A 58 13.05 -9.76 1.89
C LYS A 58 12.70 -9.32 0.46
N PRO A 59 11.78 -8.37 0.28
CA PRO A 59 11.53 -7.81 -1.04
C PRO A 59 12.75 -7.00 -1.53
N ASN A 60 12.95 -6.95 -2.85
CA ASN A 60 13.98 -6.13 -3.47
C ASN A 60 13.53 -4.65 -3.46
N VAL A 61 14.01 -3.90 -2.47
CA VAL A 61 13.71 -2.47 -2.27
C VAL A 61 14.89 -1.63 -2.72
N GLN A 62 14.64 -0.69 -3.62
CA GLN A 62 15.62 0.22 -4.22
C GLN A 62 15.25 1.67 -3.90
N THR A 63 16.25 2.53 -3.71
CA THR A 63 16.02 3.98 -3.55
C THR A 63 16.12 4.64 -4.92
N LYS A 64 15.05 5.28 -5.38
CA LYS A 64 14.98 5.92 -6.71
C LYS A 64 14.38 7.32 -6.60
N LYS A 65 14.79 8.20 -7.51
CA LYS A 65 14.16 9.51 -7.72
C LYS A 65 13.06 9.32 -8.76
N LEU A 66 11.84 9.70 -8.41
CA LEU A 66 10.69 9.65 -9.30
C LEU A 66 10.14 11.06 -9.46
N TYR A 67 9.94 11.48 -10.70
CA TYR A 67 9.34 12.77 -11.00
C TYR A 67 7.82 12.67 -10.84
N SER A 68 7.23 13.72 -10.26
CA SER A 68 5.79 13.93 -10.14
C SER A 68 5.45 15.21 -10.87
N GLU A 69 4.49 15.14 -11.78
CA GLU A 69 4.03 16.26 -12.60
C GLU A 69 3.19 17.22 -11.74
N ILE A 70 2.39 16.68 -10.83
CA ILE A 70 1.47 17.48 -9.99
C ILE A 70 2.23 18.29 -8.94
N PHE A 71 3.33 17.75 -8.41
CA PHE A 71 4.17 18.46 -7.45
C PHE A 71 5.31 19.26 -8.11
N ASP A 72 5.51 19.07 -9.42
CA ASP A 72 6.68 19.56 -10.18
C ASP A 72 8.02 19.34 -9.47
N ALA A 73 8.18 18.13 -8.90
CA ALA A 73 9.31 17.82 -8.05
C ALA A 73 9.77 16.36 -8.19
N CYS A 74 11.07 16.14 -8.00
CA CYS A 74 11.67 14.81 -7.95
C CYS A 74 11.66 14.26 -6.52
N LEU A 75 10.81 13.25 -6.26
CA LEU A 75 10.71 12.60 -4.94
C LEU A 75 11.71 11.46 -4.82
N ARG A 76 12.54 11.47 -3.75
CA ARG A 76 13.43 10.36 -3.40
C ARG A 76 12.67 9.32 -2.59
N LEU A 77 12.24 8.24 -3.23
CA LEU A 77 11.42 7.20 -2.61
C LEU A 77 12.14 5.86 -2.53
N ARG A 78 11.79 5.08 -1.51
CA ARG A 78 12.16 3.67 -1.41
C ARG A 78 11.04 2.84 -2.04
N VAL A 79 11.35 2.14 -3.12
CA VAL A 79 10.36 1.49 -3.97
C VAL A 79 10.80 0.06 -4.24
N THR A 80 9.85 -0.87 -4.26
CA THR A 80 10.15 -2.24 -4.71
C THR A 80 10.24 -2.31 -6.23
N THR A 81 11.02 -3.25 -6.77
CA THR A 81 11.14 -3.41 -8.23
C THR A 81 9.81 -3.73 -8.93
N SER A 82 8.88 -4.41 -8.24
CA SER A 82 7.52 -4.61 -8.77
C SER A 82 6.73 -3.31 -8.87
N VAL A 83 6.87 -2.42 -7.89
CA VAL A 83 6.18 -1.14 -7.91
C VAL A 83 6.77 -0.24 -8.99
N LEU A 84 8.08 -0.26 -9.21
CA LEU A 84 8.70 0.43 -10.35
C LEU A 84 8.08 -0.04 -11.67
N ARG A 85 7.98 -1.36 -11.89
CA ARG A 85 7.34 -1.90 -13.09
C ARG A 85 5.87 -1.49 -13.23
N THR A 86 5.13 -1.34 -12.12
CA THR A 86 3.74 -0.85 -12.18
C THR A 86 3.65 0.65 -12.43
N ILE A 87 4.60 1.44 -11.94
CA ILE A 87 4.71 2.87 -12.21
C ILE A 87 4.95 3.08 -13.71
N ASP A 88 5.88 2.33 -14.30
CA ASP A 88 6.16 2.36 -15.74
C ASP A 88 4.91 1.95 -16.55
N LYS A 89 4.21 0.89 -16.11
CA LYS A 89 2.95 0.45 -16.73
C LYS A 89 1.85 1.52 -16.71
N TYR A 90 1.77 2.30 -15.63
CA TYR A 90 0.78 3.37 -15.50
C TYR A 90 1.24 4.70 -16.08
N GLY A 91 2.48 4.78 -16.55
CA GLY A 91 3.05 5.97 -17.16
C GLY A 91 3.33 7.10 -16.14
N GLY A 92 3.73 6.76 -14.91
CA GLY A 92 4.13 7.78 -13.93
C GLY A 92 3.75 7.45 -12.48
N LEU A 93 4.38 8.17 -11.54
CA LEU A 93 4.13 8.01 -10.11
C LEU A 93 2.71 8.45 -9.73
N ASP A 94 2.28 9.59 -10.28
CA ASP A 94 0.99 10.19 -9.98
C ASP A 94 -0.16 9.30 -10.42
N ASN A 95 -0.07 8.81 -11.65
CA ASN A 95 -1.02 7.83 -12.21
C ASN A 95 -1.07 6.55 -11.38
N TYR A 96 0.07 6.09 -10.85
CA TYR A 96 0.10 4.94 -9.96
C TYR A 96 -0.65 5.17 -8.65
N LEU A 97 -0.47 6.33 -8.03
CA LEU A 97 -1.14 6.66 -6.76
C LEU A 97 -2.66 6.80 -6.93
N ILE A 98 -3.12 7.37 -8.04
CA ILE A 98 -4.55 7.53 -8.32
C ILE A 98 -5.19 6.18 -8.65
N LYS A 99 -4.59 5.40 -9.56
CA LYS A 99 -5.16 4.14 -10.06
C LYS A 99 -5.11 3.01 -9.04
N THR A 100 -4.17 3.05 -8.10
CA THR A 100 -4.00 1.96 -7.12
C THR A 100 -4.95 2.16 -5.94
N PRO A 101 -5.73 1.13 -5.54
CA PRO A 101 -6.57 1.20 -4.36
C PRO A 101 -5.73 1.20 -3.07
N ASP A 102 -6.26 1.80 -2.01
CA ASP A 102 -5.52 1.99 -0.75
C ASP A 102 -5.15 0.66 -0.08
N ALA A 103 -6.03 -0.34 -0.22
CA ALA A 103 -5.80 -1.72 0.21
C ALA A 103 -4.58 -2.38 -0.45
N LYS A 104 -4.12 -1.91 -1.62
CA LYS A 104 -2.93 -2.44 -2.30
C LYS A 104 -1.68 -1.59 -2.05
N LEU A 105 -1.84 -0.31 -1.74
CA LEU A 105 -0.74 0.56 -1.33
C LEU A 105 -0.15 0.06 -0.01
N GLU A 106 -1.02 -0.25 0.97
CA GLU A 106 -0.68 -0.73 2.32
C GLU A 106 0.44 0.09 3.00
N SER A 107 0.62 1.37 2.66
CA SER A 107 1.69 2.20 3.21
C SER A 107 1.21 3.60 3.61
N GLU A 108 1.58 4.01 4.82
CA GLU A 108 1.33 5.36 5.35
C GLU A 108 1.85 6.45 4.39
N LEU A 109 3.08 6.29 3.90
CA LEU A 109 3.67 7.22 2.93
C LEU A 109 2.86 7.24 1.62
N GLY A 110 2.43 6.09 1.12
CA GLY A 110 1.65 5.99 -0.11
C GLY A 110 0.30 6.69 0.02
N SER A 111 -0.44 6.41 1.10
CA SER A 111 -1.71 7.07 1.40
C SER A 111 -1.54 8.58 1.58
N ARG A 112 -0.49 9.01 2.28
CA ARG A 112 -0.18 10.44 2.46
C ARG A 112 0.08 11.13 1.12
N LEU A 113 0.92 10.56 0.26
CA LEU A 113 1.21 11.13 -1.06
C LEU A 113 -0.05 11.20 -1.92
N LYS A 114 -0.89 10.16 -1.89
CA LYS A 114 -2.17 10.14 -2.61
C LYS A 114 -3.10 11.25 -2.13
N LEU A 115 -3.24 11.45 -0.82
CA LEU A 115 -4.04 12.54 -0.25
C LEU A 115 -3.53 13.91 -0.69
N GLN A 116 -2.22 14.14 -0.59
CA GLN A 116 -1.60 15.39 -1.04
C GLN A 116 -1.83 15.63 -2.53
N LEU A 117 -1.72 14.60 -3.35
CA LEU A 117 -1.94 14.67 -4.79
C LEU A 117 -3.39 15.05 -5.11
N LEU A 118 -4.37 14.40 -4.47
CA LEU A 118 -5.79 14.70 -4.65
C LEU A 118 -6.13 16.14 -4.21
N GLU A 119 -5.51 16.62 -3.13
CA GLU A 119 -5.64 17.99 -2.66
C GLU A 119 -5.09 19.00 -3.68
N HIS A 120 -3.92 18.72 -4.28
CA HIS A 120 -3.33 19.55 -5.33
C HIS A 120 -4.21 19.58 -6.59
N GLN A 121 -4.73 18.43 -7.02
CA GLN A 121 -5.68 18.36 -8.13
C GLN A 121 -6.92 19.22 -7.87
N LYS A 122 -7.52 19.12 -6.67
CA LYS A 122 -8.67 19.94 -6.29
C LYS A 122 -8.35 21.44 -6.39
N ARG A 123 -7.18 21.87 -5.91
CA ARG A 123 -6.75 23.28 -6.00
C ARG A 123 -6.57 23.77 -7.42
N ILE A 124 -5.94 22.97 -8.27
CA ILE A 124 -5.77 23.29 -9.71
C ILE A 124 -7.15 23.46 -10.35
N LEU A 125 -8.09 22.55 -10.06
CA LEU A 125 -9.46 22.62 -10.57
C LEU A 125 -10.23 23.83 -10.05
N THR A 126 -10.04 24.22 -8.78
CA THR A 126 -10.73 25.38 -8.17
C THR A 126 -10.04 26.72 -8.48
N GLY A 127 -8.88 26.72 -9.14
CA GLY A 127 -8.09 27.93 -9.38
C GLY A 127 -7.50 28.55 -8.12
N GLN A 128 -7.42 27.79 -7.02
CA GLN A 128 -6.86 28.27 -5.76
C GLN A 128 -5.32 28.27 -5.82
N PRO A 129 -4.65 29.29 -5.24
CA PRO A 129 -3.20 29.35 -5.21
C PRO A 129 -2.62 28.16 -4.42
N LEU A 130 -1.55 27.56 -4.95
CA LEU A 130 -0.85 26.45 -4.30
C LEU A 130 -0.35 26.91 -2.91
N PRO A 131 -0.49 26.10 -1.84
CA PRO A 131 0.13 26.44 -0.58
C PRO A 131 1.63 26.61 -0.80
N PRO A 132 2.25 27.62 -0.17
CA PRO A 132 3.69 27.78 -0.26
C PRO A 132 4.35 26.48 0.19
N LEU A 133 5.21 25.92 -0.67
CA LEU A 133 5.94 24.70 -0.34
C LEU A 133 6.63 24.91 1.01
N PRO A 134 6.50 23.98 1.97
CA PRO A 134 7.18 24.11 3.25
C PRO A 134 8.68 24.24 2.95
N LYS A 135 9.28 25.35 3.38
CA LYS A 135 10.70 25.70 3.13
C LYS A 135 11.69 24.64 3.65
N GLU A 136 11.19 23.64 4.38
CA GLU A 136 11.93 22.61 5.12
C GLU A 136 11.86 21.21 4.47
N ALA A 137 11.21 21.03 3.32
CA ALA A 137 11.02 19.71 2.71
C ALA A 137 12.11 19.27 1.69
N LEU A 138 13.31 19.84 1.79
CA LEU A 138 14.53 19.40 1.10
C LEU A 138 15.57 18.88 2.10
#